data_AF-A0A6L7S612-F1
#
_entry.id   AF-A0A6L7S612-F1
#
_cell.length_a   1.000
_cell.length_b   1.000
_cell.length_c   1.000
_cell.angle_alpha   90.00
_cell.angle_beta   90.00
_cell.angle_gamma   90.00
#
_symmetry.space_group_name_H-M   'P 1'
#
loop_
_entity.id
_entity.type
_entity.pdbx_description
1 polymer ?
#
loop_
_entity_poly.entity_id
_entity_poly.type
_entity_poly.pdbx_seq_one_letter_code
_entity_poly.pdbx_strand_id
1 'polypeptide(L)' 'MPGESVEELLAYAEDRYRLKIFDNYCEQTVKAMAMPDRLRLVGGALMERTDYQGFVLGRRLVAAASERDRAC' A
#
# COMPACT_ATOMS: atom_id res chain seq x y z
N MET A 1 -0.68 5.68 11.93
CA MET A 1 -1.01 6.25 13.24
C MET A 1 -1.07 5.09 14.25
N PRO A 2 -0.93 5.30 15.57
CA PRO A 2 -1.02 4.18 16.52
C PRO A 2 -2.49 3.70 16.63
N GLY A 3 -2.74 2.44 16.27
CA GLY A 3 -4.05 1.78 16.41
C GLY A 3 -4.77 1.40 15.10
N GLU A 4 -4.31 1.87 13.94
CA GLU A 4 -4.93 1.55 12.65
C GLU A 4 -4.54 0.17 12.13
N SER A 5 -5.52 -0.57 11.62
CA SER A 5 -5.36 -1.83 10.89
C SER A 5 -4.62 -1.62 9.56
N VAL A 6 -4.06 -2.71 9.01
CA VAL A 6 -3.35 -2.67 7.71
C VAL A 6 -4.30 -2.23 6.60
N GLU A 7 -5.56 -2.63 6.67
CA GLU A 7 -6.63 -2.27 5.76
C GLU A 7 -6.93 -0.76 5.80
N GLU A 8 -6.96 -0.14 6.98
CA GLU A 8 -7.14 1.31 7.12
C GLU A 8 -5.93 2.08 6.58
N LEU A 9 -4.72 1.59 6.86
CA LEU A 9 -3.49 2.18 6.32
C LEU A 9 -3.43 2.10 4.80
N LEU A 10 -3.87 0.98 4.22
CA LEU A 10 -3.98 0.81 2.78
C LEU A 10 -5.04 1.76 2.21
N ALA A 11 -6.24 1.81 2.78
CA ALA A 11 -7.29 2.71 2.33
C ALA A 11 -6.85 4.19 2.37
N TYR A 12 -6.17 4.61 3.44
CA TYR A 12 -5.58 5.94 3.56
C TYR A 12 -4.51 6.21 2.49
N ALA A 13 -3.62 5.25 2.26
CA ALA A 13 -2.60 5.35 1.22
C ALA A 13 -3.23 5.49 -0.17
N GLU A 14 -4.24 4.69 -0.46
CA GLU A 14 -4.94 4.74 -1.73
C GLU A 14 -5.69 6.06 -1.90
N ASP A 15 -6.38 6.56 -0.89
CA ASP A 15 -7.12 7.83 -0.99
C ASP A 15 -6.20 9.04 -1.11
N ARG A 16 -5.10 9.07 -0.33
CA ARG A 16 -4.19 10.22 -0.31
C ARG A 16 -3.27 10.29 -1.52
N TYR A 17 -2.86 9.14 -2.08
CA TYR A 17 -1.88 9.07 -3.16
C TYR A 17 -2.48 8.60 -4.50
N ARG A 18 -3.81 8.49 -4.54
CA ARG A 18 -4.73 7.99 -5.59
C ARG A 18 -4.48 8.44 -7.02
N LEU A 19 -3.69 9.49 -7.22
CA LEU A 19 -3.45 10.10 -8.53
C LEU A 19 -2.03 9.91 -9.06
N LYS A 20 -1.10 9.35 -8.28
CA LYS A 20 0.28 9.12 -8.75
C LYS A 20 0.69 7.66 -8.77
N ILE A 21 0.07 6.80 -7.98
CA ILE A 21 0.41 5.36 -7.96
C ILE A 21 -0.27 4.63 -9.12
N PHE A 22 -1.49 5.05 -9.45
CA PHE A 22 -2.38 4.38 -10.39
C PHE A 22 -2.26 4.84 -11.85
N ASP A 23 -1.32 5.74 -12.18
CA ASP A 23 -1.11 6.16 -13.58
C ASP A 23 -0.76 4.99 -14.51
N ASN A 24 -0.20 3.91 -13.96
CA ASN A 24 0.11 2.67 -14.68
C ASN A 24 -0.89 1.52 -14.43
N TYR A 25 -1.83 1.68 -13.49
CA TYR A 25 -2.76 0.63 -13.06
C TYR A 25 -4.13 1.23 -12.79
N CYS A 26 -5.18 0.79 -13.49
CA CYS A 26 -6.52 1.25 -13.16
C CYS A 26 -6.97 0.78 -11.76
N GLU A 27 -7.74 1.60 -11.05
CA GLU A 27 -8.20 1.34 -9.68
C GLU A 27 -8.92 -0.01 -9.54
N GLN A 28 -9.67 -0.43 -10.58
CA GLN A 28 -10.37 -1.71 -10.61
C GLN A 28 -9.41 -2.90 -10.59
N THR A 29 -8.33 -2.85 -11.36
CA THR A 29 -7.32 -3.91 -11.39
C THR A 29 -6.64 -4.03 -10.02
N VAL A 30 -6.28 -2.91 -9.40
CA VAL A 30 -5.65 -2.91 -8.07
C VAL A 30 -6.59 -3.49 -7.01
N LYS A 31 -7.88 -3.13 -7.03
CA LYS A 31 -8.88 -3.67 -6.11
C LYS A 31 -9.14 -5.17 -6.30
N ALA A 32 -8.90 -5.70 -7.49
CA ALA A 32 -9.02 -7.12 -7.80
C ALA A 32 -7.77 -7.93 -7.38
N MET A 33 -6.65 -7.28 -7.04
CA MET A 33 -5.44 -7.98 -6.60
C MET A 33 -5.64 -8.64 -5.22
N ALA A 34 -4.93 -9.74 -5.01
CA ALA A 34 -4.80 -10.32 -3.68
C ALA A 34 -4.22 -9.27 -2.71
N MET A 35 -4.67 -9.29 -1.46
CA MET A 35 -4.28 -8.30 -0.46
C MET A 35 -2.75 -8.15 -0.32
N PRO A 36 -1.93 -9.23 -0.26
CA PRO A 36 -0.48 -9.08 -0.18
C PRO A 36 0.13 -8.34 -1.38
N ASP A 37 -0.35 -8.63 -2.59
CA ASP A 37 0.17 -8.00 -3.82
C ASP A 37 -0.23 -6.52 -3.90
N ARG A 38 -1.46 -6.21 -3.48
CA ARG A 38 -1.95 -4.84 -3.39
C ARG A 38 -1.13 -4.02 -2.39
N LEU A 39 -0.82 -4.59 -1.22
CA LEU A 39 0.03 -3.95 -0.21
C LEU A 39 1.45 -3.69 -0.72
N ARG A 40 2.04 -4.64 -1.47
CA ARG A 40 3.35 -4.45 -2.12
C ARG A 40 3.34 -3.35 -3.16
N LEU A 41 2.34 -3.37 -4.05
CA LEU A 41 2.21 -2.41 -5.13
C LEU A 41 2.11 -0.98 -4.57
N VAL A 42 1.16 -0.77 -3.66
CA VAL A 42 0.95 0.55 -3.05
C VAL A 42 2.15 0.95 -2.17
N GLY A 43 2.66 0.02 -1.37
CA GLY A 43 3.80 0.28 -0.48
C GLY A 43 5.08 0.65 -1.23
N GLY A 44 5.42 -0.08 -2.30
CA GLY A 44 6.56 0.23 -3.16
C GLY A 44 6.42 1.58 -3.86
N ALA A 45 5.24 1.85 -4.43
CA ALA A 45 5.00 3.12 -5.11
C ALA A 45 5.07 4.33 -4.17
N LEU A 46 4.63 4.19 -2.91
CA LEU A 46 4.82 5.22 -1.89
C LEU A 46 6.30 5.45 -1.61
N MET A 47 7.09 4.39 -1.44
CA MET A 47 8.52 4.49 -1.15
C MET A 47 9.30 5.20 -2.27
N GLU A 48 8.85 5.09 -3.53
CA GLU A 48 9.51 5.71 -4.69
C GLU A 48 9.12 7.17 -4.94
N ARG A 49 7.90 7.58 -4.59
CA ARG A 49 7.28 8.81 -5.15
C ARG A 49 6.90 9.88 -4.13
N THR A 50 7.18 9.66 -2.84
CA THR A 50 6.63 10.49 -1.75
C THR A 50 7.70 11.04 -0.80
N ASP A 51 7.26 11.83 0.17
CA ASP A 51 8.11 12.38 1.23
C ASP A 51 8.44 11.32 2.31
N TYR A 52 9.17 11.72 3.35
CA TYR A 52 9.55 10.83 4.45
C TYR A 52 8.35 10.11 5.09
N GLN A 53 7.20 10.79 5.22
CA GLN A 53 6.00 10.20 5.82
C GLN A 53 5.40 9.11 4.92
N GLY A 54 5.35 9.35 3.61
CA GLY A 54 4.91 8.34 2.65
C GLY A 54 5.90 7.16 2.55
N PHE A 55 7.22 7.39 2.66
CA PHE A 55 8.20 6.30 2.75
C PHE A 55 7.97 5.40 3.97
N VAL A 56 7.75 6.00 5.15
CA VAL A 56 7.47 5.24 6.39
C VAL A 56 6.18 4.43 6.25
N LEU A 57 5.13 5.04 5.68
CA LEU A 57 3.87 4.34 5.41
C LEU A 57 4.08 3.17 4.43
N GLY A 58 4.78 3.40 3.33
CA GLY A 58 5.06 2.37 2.32
C GLY A 58 5.84 1.18 2.90
N ARG A 59 6.85 1.46 3.73
CA ARG A 59 7.58 0.42 4.47
C ARG A 59 6.68 -0.45 5.36
N ARG A 60 5.69 0.15 6.03
CA ARG A 60 4.73 -0.60 6.87
C ARG A 60 3.83 -1.51 6.03
N LEU A 61 3.36 -1.03 4.87
CA LEU A 61 2.53 -1.83 3.96
C LEU A 61 3.30 -3.03 3.38
N VAL A 62 4.56 -2.81 2.96
CA VAL A 62 5.41 -3.90 2.45
C VAL A 62 5.70 -4.95 3.54
N ALA A 63 5.98 -4.51 4.78
CA ALA A 63 6.19 -5.44 5.89
C ALA A 63 4.93 -6.29 6.17
N ALA A 64 3.75 -5.65 6.18
CA ALA A 64 2.48 -6.36 6.36
C ALA A 64 2.19 -7.37 5.24
N ALA A 65 2.60 -7.08 4.00
CA ALA A 65 2.51 -8.04 2.90
C ALA A 65 3.38 -9.28 3.16
N SER A 66 4.63 -9.09 3.61
CA SER A 66 5.54 -10.19 3.92
C SER A 66 5.09 -11.05 5.12
N GLU A 67 4.45 -10.45 6.12
CA GLU A 67 3.88 -11.19 7.26
C GLU A 67 2.73 -12.08 6.82
N ARG A 68 1.87 -11.59 5.92
CA ARG A 68 0.72 -12.34 5.39
C ARG A 68 1.14 -13.50 4.49
N ASP A 69 2.19 -13.33 3.70
CA ASP A 69 2.76 -14.44 2.90
C ASP A 69 3.29 -15.59 3.76
N ARG A 70 3.75 -15.30 4.98
CA ARG A 70 4.25 -16.32 5.93
C ARG A 70 3.14 -17.02 6.71
N ALA A 71 1.92 -16.48 6.67
CA ALA A 71 0.76 -17.01 7.38
C ALA A 71 -0.08 -17.98 6.52
N CYS A 72 0.27 -18.14 5.23
CA CYS A 72 -0.24 -19.17 4.32
C CYS A 72 0.73 -20.34 4.21
#